data_AF-A0A6J0J9X1-F1
#
_entry.id   AF-A0A6J0J9X1-F1
#
_cell.length_a   1.000
_cell.length_b   1.000
_cell.length_c   1.000
_cell.angle_alpha   90.00
_cell.angle_beta   90.00
_cell.angle_gamma   90.00
#
_symmetry.space_group_name_H-M   'P 1'
#
loop_
_entity.id
_entity.type
_entity.pdbx_description
1 polymer ?
#
loop_
_entity_poly.entity_id
_entity_poly.type
_entity_poly.pdbx_seq_one_letter_code
_entity_poly.pdbx_strand_id
1 'polypeptide(L)' 'MGILCKKSLGTSAGSLVHISYLEMGHDTTRLFYSNIQTVINNWLLIEGHTIGIGDSIADAKTYQDIQNTIKKAKQDVIE' A
#
# COMPACT_ATOMS: atom_id res chain seq x y z
N MET A 1 -10.13 14.88 -7.33
CA MET A 1 -9.93 14.45 -5.93
C MET A 1 -9.45 13.00 -5.92
N GLY A 2 -8.62 12.59 -4.97
CA GLY A 2 -8.06 11.22 -4.93
C GLY A 2 -7.23 10.94 -3.68
N ILE A 3 -6.93 9.65 -3.45
CA ILE A 3 -6.11 9.15 -2.33
C ILE A 3 -4.67 8.97 -2.83
N LEU A 4 -3.71 9.51 -2.07
CA LEU A 4 -2.28 9.38 -2.40
C LEU A 4 -1.78 7.98 -2.03
N CYS A 5 -1.10 7.33 -2.97
CA CYS A 5 -0.50 6.01 -2.75
C CYS A 5 0.89 5.92 -3.39
N LYS A 6 1.47 4.71 -3.45
CA LYS A 6 2.77 4.45 -4.11
C LYS A 6 2.84 5.03 -5.53
N LYS A 7 1.74 5.00 -6.30
CA LYS A 7 1.72 5.54 -7.67
C LYS A 7 1.88 7.08 -7.70
N SER A 8 1.44 7.77 -6.65
CA SER A 8 1.45 9.23 -6.58
C SER A 8 2.74 9.77 -5.94
N LEU A 9 3.23 9.14 -4.87
CA LEU A 9 4.37 9.63 -4.06
C LEU A 9 5.64 8.78 -4.22
N GLY A 10 5.55 7.64 -4.90
CA GLY A 10 6.68 6.73 -5.10
C GLY A 10 7.59 7.14 -6.25
N THR A 11 8.46 6.20 -6.62
CA THR A 11 9.58 6.42 -7.55
C THR A 11 9.20 6.32 -9.05
N SER A 12 7.90 6.24 -9.36
CA SER A 12 7.44 6.10 -10.74
C SER A 12 7.62 7.40 -11.53
N ALA A 13 7.84 7.29 -12.85
CA ALA A 13 7.84 8.45 -13.73
C ALA A 13 6.48 9.18 -13.68
N GLY A 14 6.47 10.51 -13.74
CA GLY A 14 5.26 11.32 -13.57
C GLY A 14 4.66 11.35 -12.16
N SER A 15 5.33 10.80 -11.14
CA SER A 15 4.89 10.95 -9.76
C SER A 15 5.04 12.39 -9.27
N LEU A 16 4.36 12.74 -8.18
CA LEU A 16 4.38 14.10 -7.64
C LEU A 16 5.79 14.56 -7.28
N VAL A 17 6.64 13.66 -6.78
CA VAL A 17 8.03 14.00 -6.48
C VAL A 17 8.87 14.22 -7.75
N HIS A 18 8.62 13.44 -8.80
CA HIS A 18 9.30 13.64 -10.08
C HIS A 18 8.94 15.01 -10.67
N ILE A 19 7.66 15.37 -10.66
CA ILE A 19 7.18 16.68 -11.13
C ILE A 19 7.76 17.80 -10.27
N SER A 20 7.72 17.67 -8.94
CA SER A 20 8.29 18.64 -7.99
C SER A 20 9.78 18.90 -8.28
N TYR A 21 10.55 17.84 -8.57
CA TYR A 21 11.97 17.98 -8.90
C TYR A 21 12.19 18.73 -10.22
N LEU A 22 11.41 18.41 -11.26
CA LEU A 22 11.55 19.04 -12.57
C LEU A 22 11.10 20.51 -12.58
N GLU A 23 10.02 20.83 -11.88
CA GLU A 23 9.42 22.17 -11.92
C GLU A 23 9.97 23.10 -10.84
N MET A 24 10.30 22.57 -9.66
CA MET A 24 10.72 23.38 -8.49
C MET A 24 12.18 23.17 -8.11
N GLY A 25 12.86 22.20 -8.70
CA GLY A 25 14.27 21.93 -8.43
C GLY A 25 14.52 21.16 -7.13
N HIS A 26 15.79 20.83 -6.93
CA HIS A 26 16.24 19.90 -5.91
C HIS A 26 16.04 20.38 -4.46
N ASP A 27 16.29 21.67 -4.15
CA ASP A 27 16.22 22.14 -2.76
C ASP A 27 14.77 22.24 -2.25
N THR A 28 13.84 22.71 -3.09
CA THR A 28 12.40 22.68 -2.77
C THR A 28 11.89 21.26 -2.64
N THR A 29 12.33 20.35 -3.52
CA THR A 29 11.96 18.92 -3.43
C THR A 29 12.51 18.26 -2.17
N ARG A 30 13.72 18.63 -1.73
CA ARG A 30 14.31 18.18 -0.47
C ARG A 30 13.45 18.60 0.73
N LEU A 31 13.02 19.85 0.76
CA LEU A 31 12.11 20.36 1.80
C LEU A 31 10.75 19.68 1.73
N PHE A 32 10.20 19.44 0.54
CA PHE A 32 8.96 18.71 0.33
C PHE A 32 9.00 17.30 0.96
N TYR A 33 10.09 16.55 0.74
CA TYR A 33 10.29 15.26 1.38
C TYR A 33 10.34 15.36 2.90
N SER A 34 11.14 16.30 3.42
CA SER A 34 11.26 16.50 4.87
C SER A 34 9.93 16.84 5.51
N ASN A 35 9.17 17.76 4.89
CA ASN A 35 7.89 18.22 5.42
C ASN A 35 6.87 17.09 5.47
N ILE A 36 6.74 16.29 4.40
CA ILE A 36 5.84 15.13 4.37
C ILE A 36 6.22 14.13 5.46
N GLN A 37 7.49 13.78 5.57
CA GLN A 37 7.93 12.80 6.57
C GLN A 37 7.66 13.30 7.99
N THR A 38 7.99 14.55 8.31
CA THR A 38 7.76 15.10 9.64
C THR A 38 6.27 15.17 9.98
N VAL A 39 5.41 15.67 9.09
CA VAL A 39 3.98 15.80 9.40
C VAL A 39 3.30 14.44 9.51
N ILE A 40 3.57 13.51 8.58
CA ILE A 40 2.92 12.21 8.56
C ILE A 40 3.40 11.33 9.71
N ASN A 41 4.70 11.35 10.05
CA ASN A 41 5.20 10.58 11.18
C ASN A 41 4.61 11.07 12.51
N ASN A 42 4.43 12.39 12.69
CA ASN A 42 3.78 12.92 13.89
C ASN A 42 2.28 12.57 13.92
N TRP A 43 1.59 12.62 12.79
CA TRP A 43 0.20 12.19 12.70
C TRP A 43 0.05 10.68 13.01
N LEU A 44 0.99 9.85 12.54
CA LEU A 44 0.98 8.40 12.78
C LEU A 44 1.11 8.04 14.27
N LEU A 45 1.70 8.91 15.10
CA LEU A 45 1.72 8.73 16.56
C LEU A 45 0.33 8.85 17.20
N ILE A 46 -0.58 9.62 16.57
CA ILE A 46 -1.95 9.83 17.04
C ILE A 46 -2.88 8.75 16.47
N GLU A 47 -2.78 8.50 15.17
CA GLU A 47 -3.62 7.50 14.49
C GLU A 47 -3.24 6.07 14.90
N GLY A 48 -1.94 5.77 14.94
CA GLY A 48 -1.42 4.42 15.10
C GLY A 48 -1.58 3.57 13.84
N HIS A 49 -0.71 2.56 13.70
CA HIS A 49 -0.86 1.51 12.71
C HIS A 49 -0.27 0.22 13.29
N THR A 50 -0.98 -0.89 13.15
CA THR A 50 -0.57 -2.19 13.69
C THR A 50 -0.96 -3.32 12.75
N ILE A 51 -0.38 -4.49 13.00
CA ILE A 51 -0.74 -5.75 12.36
C ILE A 51 -0.74 -6.84 13.43
N GLY A 52 -1.69 -7.76 13.35
CA GLY A 52 -1.85 -8.87 14.29
C GLY A 52 -2.30 -10.16 13.62
N ILE A 53 -2.41 -11.23 14.41
CA ILE A 53 -2.84 -12.55 13.91
C ILE A 53 -4.24 -12.50 13.28
N GLY A 54 -5.11 -11.61 13.78
CA GLY A 54 -6.46 -11.41 13.24
C GLY A 54 -6.47 -10.98 11.77
N ASP A 55 -5.48 -10.22 11.31
CA ASP A 55 -5.39 -9.77 9.91
C ASP A 55 -5.10 -10.91 8.94
N SER A 56 -4.65 -12.07 9.45
CA SER A 56 -4.39 -13.28 8.68
C SER A 56 -5.54 -14.30 8.69
N ILE A 57 -6.56 -14.10 9.52
CA ILE A 57 -7.68 -15.02 9.66
C ILE A 57 -8.79 -14.60 8.69
N ALA A 58 -8.96 -15.38 7.62
CA ALA A 58 -10.07 -15.20 6.68
C ALA A 58 -11.41 -15.65 7.28
N ASP A 59 -12.52 -15.10 6.79
CA ASP A 59 -13.85 -15.50 7.22
C ASP A 59 -14.19 -16.93 6.79
N ALA A 60 -15.16 -17.54 7.47
CA ALA A 60 -15.52 -18.94 7.26
C ALA A 60 -16.00 -19.24 5.83
N LYS A 61 -16.64 -18.28 5.15
CA LYS A 61 -17.10 -18.46 3.78
C LYS A 61 -15.91 -18.46 2.82
N THR A 62 -14.99 -17.49 2.96
CA THR A 62 -13.74 -17.47 2.20
C THR A 62 -12.93 -18.76 2.41
N TYR A 63 -12.89 -19.29 3.64
CA TYR A 63 -12.20 -20.55 3.92
C TYR A 63 -12.84 -21.75 3.20
N GLN A 64 -14.18 -21.85 3.17
CA GLN A 64 -14.88 -22.88 2.43
C GLN A 64 -14.63 -22.79 0.93
N ASP A 65 -14.63 -21.58 0.37
CA ASP A 65 -14.35 -21.35 -1.05
C ASP A 65 -12.92 -21.78 -1.42
N ILE A 66 -11.94 -21.49 -0.55
CA ILE A 66 -10.56 -21.97 -0.70
C ILE A 66 -10.52 -23.50 -0.71
N GLN A 67 -11.15 -24.16 0.26
CA GLN A 67 -11.15 -25.63 0.36
C GLN A 67 -11.82 -26.29 -0.86
N ASN A 68 -12.95 -25.74 -1.32
CA ASN A 68 -13.66 -26.22 -2.50
C ASN A 68 -12.81 -26.06 -3.77
N THR A 69 -12.13 -24.92 -3.91
CA THR A 69 -11.22 -24.65 -5.03
C THR A 69 -10.06 -25.65 -5.05
N ILE A 70 -9.45 -25.92 -3.89
CA ILE A 70 -8.38 -26.93 -3.75
C ILE A 70 -8.90 -28.32 -4.09
N LYS A 71 -10.09 -28.70 -3.61
CA LYS A 71 -10.68 -30.02 -3.88
C LYS A 71 -10.97 -30.22 -5.36
N LYS A 72 -11.52 -29.20 -6.03
CA LYS A 72 -11.76 -29.24 -7.48
C LYS A 72 -10.45 -29.38 -8.25
N ALA A 73 -9.45 -28.55 -7.96
CA ALA A 73 -8.14 -28.64 -8.61
C ALA A 73 -7.46 -30.00 -8.42
N LYS A 74 -7.65 -30.65 -7.27
CA LYS A 74 -7.15 -32.02 -7.05
C LYS A 74 -7.90 -33.06 -7.89
N GLN A 75 -9.21 -32.90 -8.05
CA GLN A 75 -10.01 -33.80 -8.89
C GLN A 75 -9.58 -33.70 -10.35
N ASP A 76 -9.40 -32.47 -10.86
CA ASP A 76 -8.99 -32.19 -12.24
C ASP A 76 -7.59 -32.72 -12.61
N VAL A 77 -6.75 -33.08 -11.63
CA VAL A 77 -5.42 -33.69 -11.84
C VAL A 77 -5.47 -35.22 -11.82
N ILE A 78 -6.47 -35.79 -11.14
CA ILE A 78 -6.66 -37.24 -11.04
C ILE A 78 -7.41 -37.77 -12.27
N GLU A 79 -8.31 -36.97 -12.83
CA GLU A 79 -8.91 -37.18 -14.16
C GLU A 79 -7.92 -36.89 -15.29
#